data_AF-A0A3P7E6L8-F1
#
_entry.id   AF-A0A3P7E6L8-F1
#
_cell.length_a   1.000
_cell.length_b   1.000
_cell.length_c   1.000
_cell.angle_alpha   90.00
_cell.angle_beta   90.00
_cell.angle_gamma   90.00
#
_symmetry.space_group_name_H-M   'P 1'
#
loop_
_entity.id
_entity.type
_entity.pdbx_description
1 polymer ?
#
loop_
_entity_poly.entity_id
_entity_poly.type
_entity_poly.pdbx_seq_one_letter_code
_entity_poly.pdbx_strand_id
1 'polypeptide(L)'
;MSISFPSLGTPDFTSPSYEPHPDGDSNSGCSIFFPDEAIYAGHPRFRNLVRNIKQRRGEKVVINVPIYKDINTPNPYQENFAQAKDGGQSALAAKPDHIYMDHMGFGMGCCCLQVTFQVIFFFFFLFKIYFCRKRKFVSLFFSHKK
;
A
#
# COMPACT_ATOMS: atom_id res chain seq x y z
N MET A 1 -9.04 -2.78 -12.04
CA MET A 1 -9.94 -2.16 -11.04
C MET A 1 -9.79 -2.92 -9.74
N SER A 2 -9.45 -2.22 -8.66
CA SER A 2 -9.44 -2.79 -7.31
C SER A 2 -10.81 -2.57 -6.67
N ILE A 3 -11.32 -3.56 -5.96
CA ILE A 3 -12.55 -3.46 -5.17
C ILE A 3 -12.20 -3.51 -3.69
N SER A 4 -12.69 -2.55 -2.93
CA SER A 4 -12.49 -2.44 -1.48
C SER A 4 -13.75 -2.86 -0.74
N PHE A 5 -13.56 -3.28 0.52
CA PHE A 5 -14.67 -3.43 1.46
C PHE A 5 -15.06 -2.04 1.97
N PRO A 6 -16.30 -1.55 1.77
CA PRO A 6 -16.65 -0.15 2.04
C PRO A 6 -16.46 0.29 3.50
N SER A 7 -16.69 -0.62 4.44
CA SER A 7 -16.56 -0.37 5.89
C SER A 7 -15.27 -0.97 6.46
N LEU A 8 -14.20 -1.05 5.67
CA LEU A 8 -12.91 -1.50 6.16
C LEU A 8 -12.37 -0.50 7.19
N GLY A 9 -11.98 -0.98 8.36
CA GLY A 9 -11.45 -0.13 9.44
C GLY A 9 -12.51 0.62 10.28
N THR A 10 -13.81 0.39 10.04
CA THR A 10 -14.86 0.85 10.97
C THR A 10 -14.94 -0.07 12.19
N PRO A 11 -15.51 0.37 13.33
CA PRO A 11 -15.77 -0.53 14.46
C PRO A 11 -16.52 -1.79 14.01
N ASP A 12 -16.17 -2.95 14.58
CA ASP A 12 -16.78 -4.26 14.32
C ASP A 12 -16.71 -4.79 12.88
N PHE A 13 -15.69 -4.41 12.09
CA PHE A 13 -15.58 -4.89 10.70
C PHE A 13 -15.06 -6.33 10.55
N THR A 14 -14.53 -6.95 11.61
CA THR A 14 -13.96 -8.31 11.60
C THR A 14 -14.91 -9.33 12.23
N SER A 15 -14.76 -10.61 11.85
CA SER A 15 -15.46 -11.74 12.51
C SER A 15 -14.44 -12.80 12.96
N PRO A 16 -14.22 -13.01 14.27
CA PRO A 16 -14.81 -12.30 15.41
C PRO A 16 -14.35 -10.82 15.50
N SER A 17 -15.04 -10.01 16.30
CA SER A 17 -14.70 -8.58 16.47
C SER A 17 -13.38 -8.44 17.23
N TYR A 18 -12.47 -7.62 16.70
CA TYR A 18 -11.17 -7.30 17.28
C TYR A 18 -10.96 -5.80 17.31
N GLU A 19 -10.44 -5.31 18.43
CA GLU A 19 -10.11 -3.90 18.61
C GLU A 19 -8.69 -3.59 18.08
N PRO A 20 -8.48 -2.45 17.42
CA PRO A 20 -7.15 -2.04 17.01
C PRO A 20 -6.31 -1.67 18.24
N HIS A 21 -5.07 -2.19 18.26
CA HIS A 21 -4.10 -1.91 19.30
C HIS A 21 -2.91 -1.13 18.70
N PRO A 22 -3.00 0.22 18.65
CA PRO A 22 -1.89 1.06 18.18
C PRO A 22 -0.70 1.06 19.17
N ASP A 23 -0.98 0.91 20.47
CA ASP A 23 0.01 0.82 21.55
C ASP A 23 0.61 -0.58 21.66
N GLY A 24 1.71 -0.85 20.96
CA GLY A 24 2.46 -2.09 21.16
C GLY A 24 3.51 -2.35 20.09
N ASP A 25 4.76 -2.56 20.50
CA ASP A 25 5.84 -2.94 19.58
C ASP A 25 5.65 -4.38 19.02
N SER A 26 4.81 -5.19 19.66
CA SER A 26 4.40 -6.51 19.17
C SER A 26 3.56 -6.46 17.89
N ASN A 27 2.93 -5.31 17.62
CA ASN A 27 1.93 -5.18 16.58
C ASN A 27 2.61 -4.74 15.28
N SER A 28 2.31 -5.46 14.21
CA SER A 28 2.97 -5.28 12.93
C SER A 28 2.64 -3.91 12.33
N GLY A 29 1.37 -3.52 12.38
CA GLY A 29 0.86 -2.27 11.79
C GLY A 29 0.81 -1.07 12.73
N CYS A 30 0.53 -1.27 14.02
CA CYS A 30 0.20 -0.20 14.99
C CYS A 30 -0.89 0.77 14.48
N SER A 31 -1.84 0.24 13.69
CA SER A 31 -2.91 1.04 13.10
C SER A 31 -3.97 1.42 14.13
N ILE A 32 -4.58 2.59 13.95
CA ILE A 32 -5.70 3.05 14.79
C ILE A 32 -7.05 2.46 14.36
N PHE A 33 -7.14 1.90 13.15
CA PHE A 33 -8.39 1.39 12.58
C PHE A 33 -8.34 -0.12 12.30
N PHE A 34 -7.16 -0.66 12.00
CA PHE A 34 -7.01 -2.02 11.48
C PHE A 34 -6.30 -2.93 12.50
N PRO A 35 -7.01 -3.91 13.11
CA PRO A 35 -6.41 -4.88 14.02
C PRO A 35 -5.44 -5.82 13.28
N ASP A 36 -4.39 -6.27 13.98
CA ASP A 36 -3.37 -7.17 13.43
C ASP A 36 -3.98 -8.56 13.08
N GLU A 37 -5.06 -8.94 13.75
CA GLU A 37 -5.84 -10.15 13.56
C GLU A 37 -6.57 -10.18 12.20
N ALA A 38 -6.84 -9.01 11.62
CA ALA A 38 -7.39 -8.91 10.27
C ALA A 38 -6.35 -9.21 9.17
N ILE A 39 -5.06 -9.27 9.52
CA ILE A 39 -4.01 -9.74 8.60
C ILE A 39 -4.15 -11.26 8.44
N TYR A 40 -4.10 -11.76 7.20
CA TYR A 40 -4.22 -13.19 6.92
C TYR A 40 -3.27 -14.05 7.77
N ALA A 41 -3.84 -14.77 8.74
CA ALA A 41 -3.11 -15.55 9.73
C ALA A 41 -2.51 -16.86 9.17
N GLY A 42 -2.94 -17.31 7.99
CA GLY A 42 -2.50 -18.58 7.40
C GLY A 42 -1.05 -18.60 6.89
N HIS A 43 -0.35 -17.45 6.83
CA HIS A 43 1.07 -17.42 6.47
C HIS A 43 1.79 -16.23 7.14
N PRO A 44 2.95 -16.42 7.80
CA PRO A 44 3.70 -15.35 8.48
C PRO A 44 4.23 -14.25 7.56
N ARG A 45 4.13 -14.43 6.23
CA ARG A 45 4.67 -13.51 5.24
C ARG A 45 3.99 -12.16 5.32
N PHE A 46 2.67 -12.14 5.50
CA PHE A 46 1.89 -10.90 5.49
C PHE A 46 2.18 -10.06 6.72
N ARG A 47 2.20 -10.67 7.92
CA ARG A 47 2.54 -9.98 9.18
C ARG A 47 3.97 -9.45 9.17
N ASN A 48 4.93 -10.25 8.66
CA ASN A 48 6.31 -9.82 8.51
C ASN A 48 6.47 -8.70 7.48
N LEU A 49 5.69 -8.71 6.41
CA LEU A 49 5.72 -7.67 5.38
C LEU A 49 5.27 -6.32 5.94
N VAL A 50 4.15 -6.29 6.68
CA VAL A 50 3.66 -5.08 7.37
C VAL A 50 4.74 -4.55 8.32
N ARG A 51 5.29 -5.41 9.18
CA ARG A 51 6.34 -5.04 10.15
C ARG A 51 7.58 -4.49 9.45
N ASN A 52 8.07 -5.15 8.40
CA ASN A 52 9.26 -4.74 7.68
C ASN A 52 9.08 -3.40 6.96
N ILE A 53 7.90 -3.12 6.41
CA ILE A 53 7.60 -1.84 5.77
C ILE A 53 7.62 -0.71 6.81
N LYS A 54 6.95 -0.91 7.96
CA LYS A 54 6.96 0.05 9.08
C LYS A 54 8.39 0.31 9.57
N GLN A 55 9.17 -0.75 9.82
CA GLN A 55 10.56 -0.64 10.30
C GLN A 55 11.48 0.06 9.30
N ARG A 56 11.34 -0.23 8.00
CA ARG A 56 12.15 0.43 6.95
C ARG A 56 11.79 1.90 6.77
N ARG A 57 10.52 2.25 6.93
CA ARG A 57 10.01 3.63 6.78
C ARG A 57 10.30 4.47 8.03
N GLY A 58 10.35 3.84 9.20
CA GLY A 58 10.49 4.52 10.50
C GLY A 58 9.17 5.11 11.03
N GLU A 59 8.09 5.00 10.27
CA GLU A 59 6.75 5.50 10.59
C GLU A 59 5.68 4.57 9.98
N LYS A 60 4.44 4.72 10.43
CA LYS A 60 3.29 3.99 9.89
C LYS A 60 3.06 4.34 8.43
N VAL A 61 2.44 3.43 7.68
CA VAL A 61 1.98 3.76 6.32
C VAL A 61 0.91 4.83 6.45
N VAL A 62 0.95 5.84 5.60
CA VAL A 62 -0.05 6.92 5.58
C VAL A 62 -0.65 6.99 4.19
N ILE A 63 -1.97 6.92 4.12
CA ILE A 63 -2.76 7.06 2.90
C ILE A 63 -3.82 8.13 3.17
N ASN A 64 -3.82 9.19 2.37
CA ASN A 64 -4.82 10.26 2.43
C ASN A 64 -5.58 10.25 1.10
N VAL A 65 -6.87 9.87 1.13
CA VAL A 65 -7.73 9.84 -0.07
C VAL A 65 -8.68 11.02 -0.03
N PRO A 66 -8.79 11.84 -1.10
CA PRO A 66 -9.70 12.99 -1.10
C PRO A 66 -11.13 12.53 -0.84
N ILE A 67 -11.79 13.17 0.13
CA ILE A 67 -13.19 12.86 0.46
C ILE A 67 -14.12 13.39 -0.64
N TYR A 68 -15.21 12.66 -0.90
CA TYR A 68 -16.30 13.17 -1.72
C TYR A 68 -17.05 14.28 -0.97
N LYS A 69 -17.15 15.46 -1.59
CA LYS A 69 -17.81 16.64 -1.02
C LYS A 69 -19.28 16.68 -1.43
N ASP A 70 -20.15 16.20 -0.55
CA ASP A 70 -21.60 16.35 -0.67
C ASP A 70 -22.08 17.62 0.06
N ILE A 71 -23.37 17.97 -0.09
CA ILE A 71 -24.04 19.10 0.59
C ILE A 71 -23.86 19.03 2.10
N ASN A 72 -23.84 17.82 2.66
CA ASN A 72 -23.74 17.57 4.11
C ASN A 72 -22.33 17.16 4.57
N THR A 73 -21.34 17.08 3.66
CA THR A 73 -19.96 16.76 4.06
C THR A 73 -19.34 18.00 4.72
N PRO A 74 -18.81 17.92 5.96
CA PRO A 74 -18.19 19.07 6.60
C PRO A 74 -16.98 19.57 5.79
N ASN A 75 -16.78 20.88 5.75
CA ASN A 75 -15.72 21.54 4.98
C ASN A 75 -15.03 22.60 5.87
N PRO A 76 -13.80 22.36 6.37
CA PRO A 76 -12.96 21.20 6.06
C PRO A 76 -13.45 19.92 6.76
N TYR A 77 -13.39 18.79 6.07
CA TYR A 77 -13.54 17.48 6.73
C TYR A 77 -12.28 17.20 7.55
N GLN A 78 -12.47 16.95 8.84
CA GLN A 78 -11.40 16.59 9.77
C GLN A 78 -11.88 15.42 10.64
N GLU A 79 -11.09 14.35 10.66
CA GLU A 79 -11.33 13.20 11.53
C GLU A 79 -10.86 13.50 12.96
N ASN A 80 -11.66 13.06 13.94
CA ASN A 80 -11.34 13.26 15.36
C ASN A 80 -10.47 12.11 15.87
N PHE A 81 -9.15 12.34 15.94
CA PHE A 81 -8.18 11.38 16.50
C PHE A 81 -8.04 11.45 18.02
N ALA A 82 -8.94 12.12 18.74
CA ALA A 82 -8.84 12.31 20.19
C ALA A 82 -8.80 11.00 21.00
N GLN A 83 -9.39 9.92 20.46
CA GLN A 83 -9.39 8.59 21.07
C GLN A 83 -8.24 7.70 20.55
N ALA A 84 -7.48 8.17 19.56
CA ALA A 84 -6.39 7.41 18.99
C ALA A 84 -5.22 7.34 19.98
N LYS A 85 -4.88 6.13 20.42
CA LYS A 85 -3.75 5.89 21.31
C LYS A 85 -2.47 5.65 20.50
N ASP A 86 -2.05 6.62 19.72
CA ASP A 86 -0.86 6.48 18.86
C ASP A 86 0.17 7.61 19.04
N GLY A 87 0.07 8.32 20.17
CA GLY A 87 0.94 9.45 20.49
C GLY A 87 0.73 10.68 19.57
N GLY A 88 -0.36 10.73 18.80
CA GLY A 88 -0.68 11.85 17.92
C GLY A 88 -0.06 11.75 16.52
N GLN A 89 0.57 10.62 16.18
CA GLN A 89 1.14 10.41 14.84
C GLN A 89 0.08 10.54 13.74
N SER A 90 -1.11 10.00 13.96
CA SER A 90 -2.21 10.08 12.98
C SER A 90 -2.73 11.49 12.78
N ALA A 91 -2.84 12.27 13.87
CA ALA A 91 -3.27 13.66 13.78
C ALA A 91 -2.27 14.54 12.99
N LEU A 92 -0.97 14.26 13.09
CA LEU A 92 0.07 14.95 12.33
C LEU A 92 0.10 14.54 10.85
N ALA A 93 -0.28 13.29 10.54
CA ALA A 93 -0.20 12.72 9.21
C ALA A 93 -1.47 12.92 8.35
N ALA A 94 -2.61 13.15 9.01
CA ALA A 94 -3.89 13.38 8.35
C ALA A 94 -3.94 14.76 7.67
N LYS A 95 -4.52 14.80 6.47
CA LYS A 95 -4.75 16.04 5.72
C LYS A 95 -6.22 16.47 5.82
N PRO A 96 -6.52 17.78 5.88
CA PRO A 96 -7.90 18.24 5.79
C PRO A 96 -8.52 17.82 4.45
N ASP A 97 -9.83 17.54 4.44
CA ASP A 97 -10.57 17.05 3.26
C ASP A 97 -10.09 15.69 2.70
N HIS A 98 -9.42 14.88 3.52
CA HIS A 98 -9.00 13.53 3.14
C HIS A 98 -9.46 12.50 4.18
N ILE A 99 -9.85 11.32 3.69
CA ILE A 99 -10.02 10.11 4.50
C ILE A 99 -8.63 9.60 4.83
N TYR A 100 -8.34 9.47 6.13
CA TYR A 100 -7.04 9.02 6.62
C TYR A 100 -7.05 7.51 6.84
N MET A 101 -6.01 6.83 6.34
CA MET A 101 -5.85 5.39 6.47
C MET A 101 -4.38 5.08 6.79
N ASP A 102 -4.14 4.30 7.84
CA ASP A 102 -2.79 4.11 8.40
C ASP A 102 -2.27 2.66 8.38
N HIS A 103 -2.88 1.81 7.56
CA HIS A 103 -2.54 0.39 7.48
C HIS A 103 -2.37 -0.12 6.05
N MET A 104 -1.47 -1.09 5.89
CA MET A 104 -1.23 -1.79 4.64
C MET A 104 -2.46 -2.56 4.14
N GLY A 105 -3.32 -3.01 5.07
CA GLY A 105 -4.57 -3.69 4.78
C GLY A 105 -5.56 -2.87 3.96
N PHE A 106 -5.53 -1.54 4.06
CA PHE A 106 -6.38 -0.68 3.23
C PHE A 106 -6.04 -0.75 1.73
N GLY A 107 -4.79 -1.07 1.40
CA GLY A 107 -4.36 -1.30 0.02
C GLY A 107 -4.39 -2.78 -0.35
N MET A 108 -3.57 -3.58 0.34
CA MET A 108 -3.39 -5.01 0.01
C MET A 108 -4.56 -5.91 0.43
N GLY A 109 -5.50 -5.40 1.24
CA GLY A 109 -6.76 -6.08 1.53
C GLY A 109 -7.81 -5.87 0.44
N CYS A 110 -7.57 -5.02 -0.56
CA CYS A 110 -8.46 -4.87 -1.70
C CYS A 110 -8.31 -6.04 -2.69
N CYS A 111 -9.41 -6.47 -3.31
CA CYS A 111 -9.37 -7.50 -4.34
C CYS A 111 -9.13 -6.88 -5.73
N CYS A 112 -8.51 -7.64 -6.63
CA CYS A 112 -8.35 -7.24 -8.02
C CYS A 112 -8.42 -8.43 -8.95
N LEU A 113 -8.82 -8.19 -10.20
CA LEU A 113 -8.71 -9.17 -11.27
C LEU A 113 -7.31 -9.07 -11.89
N GLN A 114 -6.55 -10.16 -11.86
CA GLN A 114 -5.24 -10.27 -12.49
C GLN A 114 -5.28 -11.36 -13.56
N VAL A 115 -4.88 -11.01 -14.79
CA VAL A 115 -4.76 -11.95 -15.91
C VAL A 115 -3.32 -11.96 -16.40
N THR A 116 -2.71 -13.14 -16.44
CA THR A 116 -1.35 -13.34 -16.95
C THR A 116 -1.41 -14.11 -18.26
N PHE A 117 -0.79 -13.55 -19.30
CA PHE A 117 -0.65 -14.22 -20.60
C PHE A 117 0.79 -14.68 -20.79
N GLN A 118 0.97 -15.95 -21.15
CA GLN A 118 2.26 -16.45 -21.61
C GLN A 118 2.43 -16.09 -23.09
N VAL A 119 3.54 -15.41 -23.42
CA VAL A 119 3.93 -15.17 -24.81
C VAL A 119 4.87 -16.26 -25.29
N ILE A 120 4.66 -16.74 -26.52
CA ILE A 120 5.60 -17.63 -27.21
C ILE A 120 6.69 -16.74 -27.82
N PHE A 121 7.95 -17.07 -27.53
CA PHE A 121 9.20 -16.33 -27.81
C PHE A 121 9.72 -15.36 -26.73
N PHE A 122 10.27 -15.91 -25.64
CA PHE A 122 11.35 -15.22 -24.93
C PHE A 122 12.59 -15.03 -25.84
N PHE A 123 12.76 -15.95 -26.80
CA PHE A 123 13.91 -15.96 -27.70
C PHE A 123 13.93 -14.76 -28.67
N PHE A 124 12.79 -14.27 -29.15
CA PHE A 124 12.77 -13.18 -30.13
C PHE A 124 13.11 -11.82 -29.50
N PHE A 125 12.73 -11.61 -28.23
CA PHE A 125 13.06 -10.36 -27.54
C PHE A 125 14.54 -10.32 -27.12
N LEU A 126 15.08 -11.44 -26.65
CA LEU A 126 16.53 -11.56 -26.42
C LEU A 126 17.31 -11.41 -27.71
N PHE A 127 16.89 -12.02 -28.82
CA PHE A 127 17.59 -11.88 -30.09
C PHE A 127 17.55 -10.43 -30.61
N LYS A 128 16.42 -9.73 -30.46
CA LYS A 128 16.30 -8.32 -30.88
C LYS A 128 17.09 -7.37 -29.98
N ILE A 129 17.13 -7.59 -28.66
CA ILE A 129 18.00 -6.83 -27.75
C ILE A 129 19.47 -7.14 -28.02
N TYR A 130 19.84 -8.41 -28.17
CA TYR A 130 21.23 -8.83 -28.38
C TYR A 130 21.75 -8.32 -29.74
N PHE A 131 20.92 -8.36 -30.79
CA PHE A 131 21.28 -7.85 -32.12
C PHE A 131 21.27 -6.32 -32.20
N CYS A 132 20.33 -5.65 -31.52
CA CYS A 132 20.30 -4.19 -31.44
C CYS A 132 21.50 -3.63 -30.65
N ARG A 133 21.94 -4.33 -29.59
CA ARG A 133 23.15 -3.97 -28.84
C ARG A 133 24.43 -4.20 -29.67
N LYS A 134 24.53 -5.28 -30.45
CA LYS A 134 25.69 -5.49 -31.34
C LYS A 134 25.76 -4.50 -32.50
N ARG A 135 24.64 -4.12 -33.12
CA ARG A 135 24.66 -3.12 -34.22
C ARG A 135 25.10 -1.73 -33.74
N LYS A 136 24.71 -1.29 -32.55
CA LYS A 136 25.21 -0.02 -31.98
C LYS A 136 26.71 -0.07 -31.63
N PHE A 137 27.22 -1.21 -31.19
CA PHE A 137 28.65 -1.34 -30.83
C PHE A 137 29.56 -1.30 -32.07
N VAL A 138 29.14 -1.91 -33.19
CA VAL A 138 29.91 -1.85 -34.45
C VAL A 138 29.85 -0.46 -35.08
N SER A 139 28.72 0.24 -34.98
CA SER A 139 28.60 1.62 -35.50
C SER A 139 29.45 2.63 -34.72
N LEU A 140 29.66 2.45 -33.40
CA LEU A 140 30.49 3.37 -32.62
C LEU A 140 31.99 3.16 -32.87
N PHE A 141 32.43 1.93 -33.16
CA PHE A 141 33.85 1.63 -33.34
C PHE A 141 34.39 1.99 -34.72
N PHE A 142 33.54 2.12 -35.75
CA PHE A 142 33.97 2.51 -37.09
C PHE A 142 33.93 4.02 -37.36
N SER A 143 33.32 4.83 -36.49
CA SER A 143 33.23 6.27 -36.70
C SER A 143 34.46 7.06 -36.19
N HIS A 144 35.44 6.41 -35.56
CA HIS A 144 36.58 7.09 -34.92
C HIS A 144 37.95 6.80 -35.55
N LYS A 145 37.98 6.30 -36.79
CA LYS A 145 39.22 5.92 -37.50
C LYS A 145 39.45 6.57 -38.87
N LYS A 146 38.92 7.77 -39.10
CA LYS A 146 39.42 8.70 -40.12
C LYS A 146 39.93 9.95 -39.43
#